data_AF-A0A1Z8QE80-F1
#
_entry.id   AF-A0A1Z8QE80-F1
#
_cell.length_a   1.000
_cell.length_b   1.000
_cell.length_c   1.000
_cell.angle_alpha   90.00
_cell.angle_beta   90.00
_cell.angle_gamma   90.00
#
_symmetry.space_group_name_H-M   'P 1'
#
loop_
_entity.id
_entity.type
_entity.pdbx_description
1 polymer ?
#
loop_
_entity_poly.entity_id
_entity_poly.type
_entity_poly.pdbx_seq_one_letter_code
_entity_poly.pdbx_strand_id
1 'polypeptide(L)'
;MDTIHNSKETLWEGIFPEESTYQIENFLSQEEVKFIIDWYYKKKPEKGFYLQNKELEFIGDTHSDPAIREILFPRIEKYFGEFKLYSELHNDVNPHSADFICEQTRAFGPHTDAITHIPGWLTQKDIILPLWIENDAETYTYAMDQRCYMRGTHFRKGAVEKGTNVYSNVLRDSYNVPGIKYLNGNEIDNDFLEKHIGPRFLKSYFEGLTVESTQENIPGNAIIKDSSVIHGPSNYNLHGASKKLNISIRMFKEVKDWKPNTVFSDINFEACNARTYYNDKNTEIAKN
;
A
#
# COMPACT_ATOMS: atom_id res chain seq x y z
N MET A 1 6.09 -20.55 -14.13
CA MET A 1 5.78 -19.83 -15.39
C MET A 1 5.42 -18.41 -14.94
N ASP A 2 6.21 -17.40 -15.29
CA ASP A 2 5.98 -16.01 -14.85
C ASP A 2 4.73 -15.47 -15.57
N THR A 3 3.57 -15.61 -14.93
CA THR A 3 2.27 -15.37 -15.60
C THR A 3 1.81 -13.92 -15.55
N ILE A 4 2.57 -13.01 -14.92
CA ILE A 4 1.97 -11.75 -14.42
C ILE A 4 2.84 -10.49 -14.67
N HIS A 5 3.97 -10.60 -15.38
CA HIS A 5 4.75 -9.42 -15.78
C HIS A 5 4.59 -9.08 -17.27
N ASN A 6 4.28 -7.82 -17.56
CA ASN A 6 4.36 -7.26 -18.91
C ASN A 6 5.83 -6.92 -19.20
N SER A 7 6.50 -7.73 -20.03
CA SER A 7 7.92 -7.53 -20.39
C SER A 7 8.22 -6.22 -21.12
N LYS A 8 7.19 -5.46 -21.51
CA LYS A 8 7.28 -4.12 -22.11
C LYS A 8 6.94 -3.01 -21.12
N GLU A 9 6.99 -3.28 -19.82
CA GLU A 9 6.78 -2.28 -18.79
C GLU A 9 7.92 -1.26 -18.77
N THR A 10 7.55 0.01 -18.61
CA THR A 10 8.51 1.11 -18.49
C THR A 10 9.05 1.15 -17.06
N LEU A 11 10.38 1.04 -16.91
CA LEU A 11 11.05 1.18 -15.64
C LEU A 11 11.38 2.64 -15.36
N TRP A 12 11.32 3.05 -14.09
CA TRP A 12 11.59 4.42 -13.67
C TRP A 12 12.83 4.57 -12.77
N GLU A 13 13.66 3.54 -12.73
CA GLU A 13 14.93 3.55 -12.00
C GLU A 13 15.76 4.80 -12.35
N GLY A 14 16.20 5.52 -11.32
CA GLY A 14 17.04 6.72 -11.47
C GLY A 14 16.32 8.01 -11.88
N ILE A 15 14.99 8.00 -12.06
CA ILE A 15 14.23 9.24 -12.35
C ILE A 15 14.19 10.16 -11.12
N PHE A 16 14.00 9.58 -9.94
CA PHE A 16 14.03 10.30 -8.65
C PHE A 16 15.24 9.83 -7.82
N PRO A 17 15.83 10.71 -7.00
CA PRO A 17 16.82 10.27 -6.02
C PRO A 17 16.16 9.29 -5.04
N GLU A 18 16.89 8.21 -4.73
CA GLU A 18 16.46 7.23 -3.73
C GLU A 18 16.68 7.77 -2.32
N GLU A 19 15.70 7.60 -1.45
CA GLU A 19 15.78 7.92 -0.04
C GLU A 19 15.36 6.72 0.82
N SER A 20 16.02 6.55 1.96
CA SER A 20 15.62 5.58 2.97
C SER A 20 14.22 5.90 3.52
N THR A 21 13.54 4.88 4.02
CA THR A 21 12.26 5.08 4.72
C THR A 21 12.50 5.84 6.03
N TYR A 22 11.66 6.84 6.31
CA TYR A 22 11.75 7.65 7.53
C TYR A 22 10.38 7.97 8.10
N GLN A 23 10.35 8.53 9.32
CA GLN A 23 9.13 8.94 9.98
C GLN A 23 9.14 10.45 10.30
N ILE A 24 8.00 11.10 10.09
CA ILE A 24 7.73 12.46 10.54
C ILE A 24 6.83 12.35 11.77
N GLU A 25 7.37 12.74 12.93
CA GLU A 25 6.63 12.76 14.18
C GLU A 25 5.58 13.86 14.21
N ASN A 26 4.47 13.60 14.91
CA ASN A 26 3.39 14.56 15.11
C ASN A 26 2.89 15.18 13.78
N PHE A 27 2.82 14.37 12.73
CA PHE A 27 2.29 14.81 11.44
C PHE A 27 0.84 15.26 11.61
N LEU A 28 0.03 14.49 12.35
CA LEU A 28 -1.30 14.86 12.83
C LEU A 28 -1.29 15.07 14.34
N SER A 29 -2.07 16.03 14.80
CA SER A 29 -2.43 16.14 16.22
C SER A 29 -3.39 15.02 16.65
N GLN A 30 -3.48 14.76 17.95
CA GLN A 30 -4.40 13.75 18.48
C GLN A 30 -5.87 14.11 18.21
N GLU A 31 -6.20 15.39 18.22
CA GLU A 31 -7.53 15.89 17.86
C GLU A 31 -7.89 15.59 16.40
N GLU A 32 -6.94 15.76 15.49
CA GLU A 32 -7.12 15.45 14.07
C GLU A 32 -7.20 13.96 13.82
N VAL A 33 -6.35 13.16 14.47
CA VAL A 33 -6.44 11.68 14.42
C VAL A 33 -7.84 11.24 14.85
N LYS A 34 -8.32 11.72 16.00
CA LYS A 34 -9.66 11.42 16.50
C LYS A 34 -10.75 11.82 15.51
N PHE A 35 -10.66 13.04 14.97
CA PHE A 35 -11.63 13.52 13.98
C PHE A 35 -11.70 12.61 12.75
N ILE A 36 -10.56 12.18 12.21
CA ILE A 36 -10.52 11.31 11.03
C ILE A 36 -11.10 9.92 11.34
N ILE A 37 -10.81 9.37 12.53
CA ILE A 37 -11.40 8.10 12.98
C ILE A 37 -12.93 8.20 13.06
N ASP A 38 -13.45 9.25 13.72
CA ASP A 38 -14.88 9.49 13.84
C ASP A 38 -15.54 9.69 12.47
N TRP A 39 -14.88 10.42 11.56
CA TRP A 39 -15.32 10.60 10.19
C TRP A 39 -15.39 9.26 9.44
N TYR A 40 -14.37 8.41 9.58
CA TYR A 40 -14.31 7.11 8.90
C TYR A 40 -15.49 6.23 9.33
N TYR A 41 -15.70 6.02 10.63
CA TYR A 41 -16.81 5.17 11.09
C TYR A 41 -18.18 5.76 10.79
N LYS A 42 -18.31 7.09 10.70
CA LYS A 42 -19.54 7.75 10.23
C LYS A 42 -19.81 7.53 8.74
N LYS A 43 -18.77 7.54 7.89
CA LYS A 43 -18.89 7.47 6.43
C LYS A 43 -18.84 6.07 5.85
N LYS A 44 -18.22 5.13 6.56
CA LYS A 44 -18.07 3.74 6.17
C LYS A 44 -19.39 3.05 5.78
N PRO A 45 -20.54 3.24 6.46
CA PRO A 45 -21.79 2.60 6.04
C PRO A 45 -22.29 3.05 4.65
N GLU A 46 -21.99 4.29 4.26
CA GLU A 46 -22.46 4.89 3.01
C GLU A 46 -21.48 4.71 1.84
N LYS A 47 -20.18 4.86 2.15
CA LYS A 47 -19.09 4.96 1.17
C LYS A 47 -18.14 3.76 1.19
N GLY A 48 -18.27 2.89 2.18
CA GLY A 48 -17.34 1.80 2.43
C GLY A 48 -17.50 0.65 1.44
N PHE A 49 -16.39 -0.02 1.15
CA PHE A 49 -16.37 -1.29 0.43
C PHE A 49 -15.32 -2.22 1.03
N TYR A 50 -15.46 -3.51 0.71
CA TYR A 50 -14.62 -4.56 1.28
C TYR A 50 -13.85 -5.30 0.20
N LEU A 51 -12.64 -5.73 0.53
CA LEU A 51 -11.84 -6.63 -0.30
C LEU A 51 -11.38 -7.82 0.55
N GLN A 52 -10.86 -8.86 -0.12
CA GLN A 52 -10.26 -10.04 0.53
C GLN A 52 -11.17 -10.69 1.57
N ASN A 53 -12.40 -11.08 1.20
CA ASN A 53 -13.35 -11.71 2.14
C ASN A 53 -13.61 -10.87 3.41
N LYS A 54 -13.68 -9.54 3.26
CA LYS A 54 -13.88 -8.57 4.36
C LYS A 54 -12.67 -8.40 5.29
N GLU A 55 -11.50 -8.86 4.88
CA GLU A 55 -10.27 -8.62 5.65
C GLU A 55 -9.79 -7.17 5.57
N LEU A 56 -10.26 -6.43 4.55
CA LEU A 56 -9.88 -5.05 4.28
C LEU A 56 -11.13 -4.20 4.03
N GLU A 57 -11.30 -3.15 4.81
CA GLU A 57 -12.48 -2.29 4.79
C GLU A 57 -12.09 -0.86 4.45
N PHE A 58 -12.43 -0.41 3.25
CA PHE A 58 -11.93 0.82 2.65
C PHE A 58 -13.00 1.90 2.55
N ILE A 59 -12.57 3.15 2.68
CA ILE A 59 -13.15 4.26 1.95
C ILE A 59 -12.05 4.76 1.00
N GLY A 60 -12.33 4.77 -0.30
CA GLY A 60 -11.43 5.29 -1.34
C GLY A 60 -11.62 6.79 -1.57
N ASP A 61 -10.67 7.41 -2.27
CA ASP A 61 -10.65 8.84 -2.62
C ASP A 61 -10.98 9.76 -1.44
N THR A 62 -10.56 9.36 -0.23
CA THR A 62 -10.94 10.06 1.00
C THR A 62 -10.45 11.50 1.00
N HIS A 63 -9.37 11.77 0.29
CA HIS A 63 -8.75 13.09 0.15
C HIS A 63 -9.48 14.02 -0.83
N SER A 64 -10.51 13.51 -1.53
CA SER A 64 -11.47 14.34 -2.25
C SER A 64 -12.53 14.94 -1.32
N ASP A 65 -12.73 14.36 -0.12
CA ASP A 65 -13.64 14.92 0.88
C ASP A 65 -12.99 16.14 1.54
N PRO A 66 -13.61 17.34 1.47
CA PRO A 66 -13.00 18.58 1.98
C PRO A 66 -12.55 18.47 3.44
N ALA A 67 -13.32 17.76 4.28
CA ALA A 67 -13.02 17.61 5.71
C ALA A 67 -11.69 16.89 5.98
N ILE A 68 -11.33 15.94 5.12
CA ILE A 68 -10.06 15.21 5.22
C ILE A 68 -8.96 15.98 4.50
N ARG A 69 -9.28 16.57 3.34
CA ARG A 69 -8.35 17.35 2.53
C ARG A 69 -7.76 18.53 3.30
N GLU A 70 -8.59 19.29 4.01
CA GLU A 70 -8.17 20.46 4.80
C GLU A 70 -7.17 20.12 5.90
N ILE A 71 -7.22 18.89 6.44
CA ILE A 71 -6.28 18.42 7.46
C ILE A 71 -4.95 17.98 6.82
N LEU A 72 -5.02 17.19 5.75
CA LEU A 72 -3.85 16.53 5.18
C LEU A 72 -3.04 17.43 4.23
N PHE A 73 -3.70 18.12 3.30
CA PHE A 73 -3.01 18.84 2.20
C PHE A 73 -2.01 19.89 2.68
N PRO A 74 -2.37 20.80 3.60
CA PRO A 74 -1.42 21.83 4.04
C PRO A 74 -0.13 21.25 4.64
N ARG A 75 -0.23 20.07 5.27
CA ARG A 75 0.93 19.37 5.85
C ARG A 75 1.76 18.71 4.78
N ILE A 76 1.12 17.99 3.86
CA ILE A 76 1.83 17.34 2.76
C ILE A 76 2.56 18.42 1.93
N GLU A 77 1.92 19.55 1.61
CA GLU A 77 2.55 20.64 0.86
C GLU A 77 3.73 21.26 1.61
N LYS A 78 3.60 21.42 2.93
CA LYS A 78 4.70 21.92 3.78
C LYS A 78 5.95 21.04 3.70
N TYR A 79 5.80 19.71 3.64
CA TYR A 79 6.94 18.78 3.65
C TYR A 79 7.46 18.43 2.25
N PHE A 80 6.59 18.34 1.24
CA PHE A 80 6.91 17.77 -0.08
C PHE A 80 6.80 18.76 -1.24
N GLY A 81 6.37 19.99 -0.96
CA GLY A 81 6.13 21.02 -1.97
C GLY A 81 4.93 20.69 -2.85
N GLU A 82 5.02 21.04 -4.13
CA GLU A 82 3.94 20.75 -5.10
C GLU A 82 3.90 19.26 -5.45
N PHE A 83 2.74 18.62 -5.30
CA PHE A 83 2.48 17.24 -5.70
C PHE A 83 1.05 17.12 -6.25
N LYS A 84 0.76 15.96 -6.85
CA LYS A 84 -0.60 15.51 -7.11
C LYS A 84 -0.87 14.20 -6.39
N LEU A 85 -2.08 14.04 -5.90
CA LEU A 85 -2.53 12.75 -5.38
C LEU A 85 -3.07 11.86 -6.49
N TYR A 86 -3.16 10.55 -6.23
CA TYR A 86 -3.78 9.62 -7.18
C TYR A 86 -5.19 10.08 -7.55
N SER A 87 -6.01 10.44 -6.56
CA SER A 87 -7.40 10.88 -6.73
C SER A 87 -7.57 12.11 -7.62
N GLU A 88 -6.50 12.87 -7.87
CA GLU A 88 -6.50 14.04 -8.75
C GLU A 88 -6.08 13.71 -10.19
N LEU A 89 -5.53 12.52 -10.42
CA LEU A 89 -4.93 12.11 -11.69
C LEU A 89 -5.64 10.92 -12.34
N HIS A 90 -6.18 9.99 -11.55
CA HIS A 90 -6.80 8.79 -12.10
C HIS A 90 -8.16 9.11 -12.72
N ASN A 91 -8.50 8.34 -13.75
CA ASN A 91 -9.86 8.21 -14.29
C ASN A 91 -10.45 6.82 -13.97
N ASP A 92 -9.83 6.08 -13.06
CA ASP A 92 -10.34 4.79 -12.60
C ASP A 92 -11.71 4.96 -11.95
N VAL A 93 -12.69 4.21 -12.45
CA VAL A 93 -14.04 4.13 -11.86
C VAL A 93 -13.99 3.53 -10.44
N ASN A 94 -12.90 2.84 -10.13
CA ASN A 94 -12.73 1.98 -8.98
C ASN A 94 -11.27 2.08 -8.51
N PRO A 95 -10.84 3.18 -7.87
CA PRO A 95 -9.47 3.28 -7.36
C PRO A 95 -9.25 2.20 -6.30
N HIS A 96 -8.17 1.45 -6.47
CA HIS A 96 -7.94 0.21 -5.75
C HIS A 96 -6.72 0.27 -4.82
N SER A 97 -5.75 1.14 -5.10
CA SER A 97 -4.38 1.04 -4.57
C SER A 97 -3.81 2.34 -3.97
N ALA A 98 -4.64 3.38 -3.81
CA ALA A 98 -4.18 4.69 -3.35
C ALA A 98 -5.28 5.49 -2.66
N ASP A 99 -4.85 6.47 -1.87
CA ASP A 99 -5.65 7.56 -1.32
C ASP A 99 -6.88 7.14 -0.51
N PHE A 100 -6.68 6.11 0.31
CA PHE A 100 -7.73 5.46 1.08
C PHE A 100 -7.47 5.52 2.59
N ILE A 101 -8.56 5.42 3.34
CA ILE A 101 -8.54 5.03 4.75
C ILE A 101 -8.99 3.57 4.82
N CYS A 102 -8.19 2.72 5.45
CA CYS A 102 -8.38 1.27 5.47
C CYS A 102 -8.30 0.71 6.89
N GLU A 103 -9.38 0.06 7.32
CA GLU A 103 -9.37 -0.84 8.48
C GLU A 103 -8.93 -2.22 8.00
N GLN A 104 -7.89 -2.74 8.63
CA GLN A 104 -7.27 -4.00 8.27
C GLN A 104 -7.46 -4.98 9.41
N THR A 105 -8.00 -6.16 9.12
CA THR A 105 -8.07 -7.28 10.08
C THR A 105 -7.01 -8.35 9.80
N ARG A 106 -6.21 -8.14 8.74
CA ARG A 106 -5.08 -8.99 8.38
C ARG A 106 -3.89 -8.17 7.85
N ALA A 107 -2.68 -8.58 8.23
CA ALA A 107 -1.45 -8.01 7.67
C ALA A 107 -1.28 -8.37 6.18
N PHE A 108 -0.69 -7.44 5.42
CA PHE A 108 -0.24 -7.63 4.04
C PHE A 108 1.13 -8.30 3.96
N GLY A 109 1.37 -9.03 2.87
CA GLY A 109 2.70 -9.55 2.54
C GLY A 109 3.61 -8.44 2.01
N PRO A 110 4.89 -8.74 1.72
CA PRO A 110 5.80 -7.77 1.12
C PRO A 110 5.28 -7.30 -0.24
N HIS A 111 5.28 -5.99 -0.46
CA HIS A 111 4.77 -5.36 -1.68
C HIS A 111 5.40 -3.99 -1.98
N THR A 112 5.21 -3.51 -3.21
CA THR A 112 5.35 -2.10 -3.56
C THR A 112 4.00 -1.52 -3.95
N ASP A 113 3.84 -0.21 -3.76
CA ASP A 113 2.63 0.50 -4.11
C ASP A 113 2.78 1.39 -5.35
N ALA A 114 3.90 1.25 -6.07
CA ALA A 114 4.22 2.08 -7.23
C ALA A 114 3.11 2.07 -8.28
N ILE A 115 2.67 3.26 -8.68
CA ILE A 115 1.70 3.47 -9.75
C ILE A 115 2.41 4.08 -10.94
N THR A 116 2.76 3.22 -11.89
CA THR A 116 3.60 3.59 -13.03
C THR A 116 2.82 3.93 -14.29
N HIS A 117 1.49 3.80 -14.30
CA HIS A 117 0.70 3.74 -15.54
C HIS A 117 0.03 5.04 -15.97
N ILE A 118 0.27 6.16 -15.27
CA ILE A 118 -0.32 7.47 -15.60
C ILE A 118 0.64 8.24 -16.52
N PRO A 119 0.30 8.53 -17.78
CA PRO A 119 1.18 9.31 -18.66
C PRO A 119 1.47 10.71 -18.10
N GLY A 120 2.73 11.14 -18.17
CA GLY A 120 3.18 12.45 -17.68
C GLY A 120 3.33 12.55 -16.15
N TRP A 121 2.96 11.53 -15.39
CA TRP A 121 2.99 11.54 -13.92
C TRP A 121 3.60 10.26 -13.37
N LEU A 122 4.49 10.38 -12.39
CA LEU A 122 5.13 9.24 -11.76
C LEU A 122 4.99 9.33 -10.24
N THR A 123 4.62 8.21 -9.62
CA THR A 123 4.60 8.09 -8.16
C THR A 123 6.02 8.18 -7.64
N GLN A 124 6.25 9.10 -6.71
CA GLN A 124 7.54 9.29 -6.08
C GLN A 124 7.54 8.71 -4.66
N LYS A 125 6.55 9.12 -3.87
CA LYS A 125 6.51 8.89 -2.42
C LYS A 125 5.15 8.37 -2.00
N ASP A 126 5.18 7.56 -0.97
CA ASP A 126 4.00 7.08 -0.26
C ASP A 126 4.01 7.61 1.17
N ILE A 127 2.83 7.93 1.68
CA ILE A 127 2.61 8.26 3.10
C ILE A 127 1.71 7.21 3.70
N ILE A 128 2.16 6.60 4.81
CA ILE A 128 1.34 5.75 5.67
C ILE A 128 1.11 6.50 6.98
N LEU A 129 -0.15 6.74 7.33
CA LEU A 129 -0.55 7.39 8.58
C LEU A 129 -1.30 6.39 9.45
N PRO A 130 -0.66 5.79 10.47
CA PRO A 130 -1.38 5.05 11.50
C PRO A 130 -2.38 5.97 12.19
N LEU A 131 -3.64 5.53 12.31
CA LEU A 131 -4.68 6.26 13.03
C LEU A 131 -5.00 5.61 14.37
N TRP A 132 -5.13 4.28 14.40
CA TRP A 132 -5.22 3.53 15.65
C TRP A 132 -4.86 2.07 15.43
N ILE A 133 -4.45 1.41 16.50
CA ILE A 133 -4.15 -0.02 16.57
C ILE A 133 -4.88 -0.58 17.78
N GLU A 134 -5.52 -1.74 17.64
CA GLU A 134 -6.26 -2.34 18.74
C GLU A 134 -5.35 -2.68 19.93
N ASN A 135 -5.85 -2.41 21.13
CA ASN A 135 -5.15 -2.64 22.41
C ASN A 135 -3.80 -1.92 22.52
N ASP A 136 -3.58 -0.84 21.75
CA ASP A 136 -2.32 -0.11 21.68
C ASP A 136 -1.12 -1.04 21.40
N ALA A 137 -1.35 -2.11 20.62
CA ALA A 137 -0.33 -3.08 20.31
C ALA A 137 0.86 -2.41 19.60
N GLU A 138 2.06 -2.77 20.02
CA GLU A 138 3.28 -2.34 19.37
C GLU A 138 3.40 -3.02 17.99
N THR A 139 3.38 -2.21 16.93
CA THR A 139 3.44 -2.72 15.56
C THR A 139 4.32 -1.83 14.71
N TYR A 140 4.96 -2.42 13.70
CA TYR A 140 5.90 -1.72 12.85
C TYR A 140 5.54 -1.88 11.39
N THR A 141 5.97 -0.93 10.58
CA THR A 141 6.12 -1.09 9.13
C THR A 141 7.59 -1.35 8.84
N TYR A 142 7.90 -2.46 8.18
CA TYR A 142 9.26 -2.76 7.73
C TYR A 142 9.45 -2.30 6.29
N ALA A 143 10.63 -1.78 6.00
CA ALA A 143 11.10 -1.42 4.67
C ALA A 143 12.33 -2.26 4.33
N MET A 144 12.40 -2.72 3.09
CA MET A 144 13.50 -3.56 2.60
C MET A 144 14.54 -2.73 1.86
N ASP A 145 15.77 -3.25 1.80
CA ASP A 145 16.82 -2.65 0.95
C ASP A 145 16.45 -2.74 -0.54
N GLN A 146 15.59 -3.70 -0.88
CA GLN A 146 15.20 -3.97 -2.25
C GLN A 146 14.10 -3.02 -2.73
N ARG A 147 14.22 -2.67 -4.01
CA ARG A 147 13.30 -1.78 -4.71
C ARG A 147 12.73 -2.45 -5.94
N CYS A 148 11.48 -2.13 -6.28
CA CYS A 148 10.80 -2.55 -7.49
C CYS A 148 10.36 -1.33 -8.29
N TYR A 149 10.97 -1.14 -9.45
CA TYR A 149 10.71 -0.05 -10.39
C TYR A 149 9.63 -0.39 -11.43
N MET A 150 8.84 -1.42 -11.14
CA MET A 150 7.66 -1.83 -11.89
C MET A 150 6.40 -1.40 -11.13
N ARG A 151 5.24 -1.55 -11.75
CA ARG A 151 3.92 -1.33 -11.13
C ARG A 151 3.77 -2.20 -9.88
N GLY A 152 3.02 -1.67 -8.92
CA GLY A 152 2.79 -2.22 -7.59
C GLY A 152 2.59 -3.73 -7.62
N THR A 153 3.47 -4.42 -6.91
CA THR A 153 3.66 -5.87 -7.00
C THR A 153 3.60 -6.46 -5.61
N HIS A 154 2.78 -7.50 -5.41
CA HIS A 154 2.88 -8.38 -4.25
C HIS A 154 3.98 -9.43 -4.50
N PHE A 155 4.85 -9.65 -3.52
CA PHE A 155 5.95 -10.62 -3.57
C PHE A 155 5.52 -11.91 -2.89
N ARG A 156 5.08 -12.89 -3.68
CA ARG A 156 4.42 -14.12 -3.20
C ARG A 156 5.08 -15.39 -3.71
N LYS A 157 6.41 -15.51 -3.62
CA LYS A 157 7.14 -16.67 -4.14
C LYS A 157 6.63 -17.99 -3.54
N GLY A 158 6.29 -18.95 -4.39
CA GLY A 158 5.76 -20.27 -3.99
C GLY A 158 4.27 -20.29 -3.63
N ALA A 159 3.54 -19.18 -3.79
CA ALA A 159 2.09 -19.17 -3.59
C ALA A 159 1.38 -19.96 -4.70
N VAL A 160 0.54 -20.92 -4.30
CA VAL A 160 -0.32 -21.70 -5.22
C VAL A 160 -1.71 -21.09 -5.38
N GLU A 161 -2.09 -20.20 -4.46
CA GLU A 161 -3.29 -19.40 -4.60
C GLU A 161 -3.11 -18.48 -5.79
N LYS A 162 -3.98 -18.60 -6.80
CA LYS A 162 -4.22 -17.57 -7.80
C LYS A 162 -4.94 -16.42 -7.09
N GLY A 163 -4.20 -15.72 -6.24
CA GLY A 163 -4.73 -14.75 -5.32
C GLY A 163 -5.37 -13.59 -6.06
N THR A 164 -6.49 -13.17 -5.50
CA THR A 164 -7.26 -11.97 -5.78
C THR A 164 -6.48 -10.68 -5.44
N ASN A 165 -6.95 -9.56 -6.02
CA ASN A 165 -6.78 -8.16 -5.59
C ASN A 165 -5.73 -7.22 -6.22
N VAL A 166 -6.26 -6.06 -6.65
CA VAL A 166 -5.79 -4.64 -6.55
C VAL A 166 -4.46 -4.25 -7.21
N TYR A 167 -3.45 -5.08 -7.05
CA TYR A 167 -2.11 -4.86 -7.58
C TYR A 167 -1.89 -5.82 -8.76
N SER A 168 -0.89 -5.56 -9.59
CA SER A 168 -0.33 -6.63 -10.44
C SER A 168 0.19 -7.71 -9.49
N ASN A 169 -0.65 -8.69 -9.14
CA ASN A 169 -0.28 -9.78 -8.25
C ASN A 169 0.82 -10.57 -8.93
N VAL A 170 2.10 -10.32 -8.66
CA VAL A 170 3.13 -11.12 -9.34
C VAL A 170 3.39 -12.40 -8.55
N LEU A 171 2.71 -13.47 -8.95
CA LEU A 171 3.12 -14.83 -8.63
C LEU A 171 4.50 -15.03 -9.28
N ARG A 172 5.55 -14.96 -8.47
CA ARG A 172 6.94 -15.05 -8.91
C ARG A 172 7.50 -16.42 -8.55
N ASP A 173 8.21 -17.03 -9.49
CA ASP A 173 9.07 -18.18 -9.21
C ASP A 173 10.45 -17.73 -8.67
N SER A 174 10.83 -16.46 -8.90
CA SER A 174 12.08 -15.83 -8.45
C SER A 174 11.94 -14.30 -8.40
N TYR A 175 12.73 -13.64 -7.55
CA TYR A 175 12.81 -12.17 -7.48
C TYR A 175 13.91 -11.58 -8.35
N ASN A 176 14.81 -12.40 -8.92
CA ASN A 176 15.81 -11.93 -9.86
C ASN A 176 15.21 -11.68 -11.25
N VAL A 177 14.54 -10.53 -11.41
CA VAL A 177 13.88 -10.09 -12.65
C VAL A 177 14.17 -8.61 -12.93
N PRO A 178 14.04 -8.14 -14.18
CA PRO A 178 14.21 -6.73 -14.51
C PRO A 178 13.37 -5.81 -13.62
N GLY A 179 13.94 -4.67 -13.23
CA GLY A 179 13.26 -3.68 -12.39
C GLY A 179 13.35 -3.92 -10.87
N ILE A 180 13.79 -5.11 -10.42
CA ILE A 180 14.13 -5.34 -9.01
C ILE A 180 15.63 -5.08 -8.79
N LYS A 181 15.96 -4.33 -7.74
CA LYS A 181 17.34 -3.93 -7.43
C LYS A 181 17.75 -4.29 -6.01
N TYR A 182 19.06 -4.33 -5.81
CA TYR A 182 19.73 -4.58 -4.53
C TYR A 182 19.44 -5.96 -3.89
N LEU A 183 19.14 -6.96 -4.72
CA LEU A 183 19.20 -8.36 -4.29
C LEU A 183 20.65 -8.68 -3.95
N ASN A 184 20.94 -8.82 -2.66
CA ASN A 184 22.29 -8.98 -2.13
C ASN A 184 22.57 -10.42 -1.64
N GLY A 185 21.59 -11.32 -1.78
CA GLY A 185 21.70 -12.72 -1.38
C GLY A 185 21.71 -12.94 0.14
N ASN A 186 21.60 -11.88 0.93
CA ASN A 186 21.30 -11.97 2.34
C ASN A 186 19.79 -12.16 2.51
N GLU A 187 19.40 -12.89 3.55
CA GLU A 187 18.01 -13.16 3.84
C GLU A 187 17.65 -12.51 5.17
N ILE A 188 16.41 -12.01 5.28
CA ILE A 188 15.81 -11.68 6.56
C ILE A 188 16.00 -12.88 7.49
N ASP A 189 16.59 -12.64 8.65
CA ASP A 189 16.85 -13.71 9.60
C ASP A 189 15.56 -14.32 10.16
N ASN A 190 15.64 -15.57 10.61
CA ASN A 190 14.48 -16.28 11.12
C ASN A 190 13.87 -15.63 12.36
N ASP A 191 14.68 -14.98 13.20
CA ASP A 191 14.22 -14.35 14.45
C ASP A 191 13.31 -13.17 14.12
N PHE A 192 13.65 -12.37 13.10
CA PHE A 192 12.81 -11.30 12.58
C PHE A 192 11.50 -11.86 12.03
N LEU A 193 11.55 -12.92 11.21
CA LEU A 193 10.34 -13.54 10.67
C LEU A 193 9.43 -14.05 11.78
N GLU A 194 9.96 -14.71 12.81
CA GLU A 194 9.17 -15.23 13.92
C GLU A 194 8.57 -14.12 14.77
N LYS A 195 9.36 -13.08 15.07
CA LYS A 195 8.94 -11.96 15.91
C LYS A 195 7.93 -11.04 15.22
N HIS A 196 8.13 -10.74 13.94
CA HIS A 196 7.39 -9.68 13.25
C HIS A 196 6.38 -10.20 12.21
N ILE A 197 6.53 -11.42 11.69
CA ILE A 197 5.69 -11.94 10.60
C ILE A 197 4.85 -13.15 11.05
N GLY A 198 5.48 -14.08 11.78
CA GLY A 198 4.89 -15.33 12.21
C GLY A 198 4.49 -16.24 11.05
N PRO A 199 3.58 -17.21 11.27
CA PRO A 199 3.21 -18.23 10.28
C PRO A 199 2.28 -17.72 9.17
N ARG A 200 1.97 -16.42 9.13
CA ARG A 200 0.97 -15.83 8.24
C ARG A 200 1.35 -15.96 6.76
N PHE A 201 2.63 -15.89 6.44
CA PHE A 201 3.17 -15.97 5.08
C PHE A 201 4.19 -17.09 4.97
N LEU A 202 4.35 -17.63 3.75
CA LEU A 202 5.43 -18.56 3.47
C LEU A 202 6.77 -17.84 3.63
N LYS A 203 7.76 -18.48 4.27
CA LYS A 203 9.11 -17.91 4.38
C LYS A 203 9.70 -17.55 3.01
N SER A 204 9.34 -18.31 1.97
CA SER A 204 9.73 -18.03 0.58
C SER A 204 9.32 -16.64 0.09
N TYR A 205 8.31 -15.99 0.68
CA TYR A 205 7.93 -14.62 0.32
C TYR A 205 9.05 -13.62 0.58
N PHE A 206 9.97 -13.95 1.51
CA PHE A 206 11.05 -13.08 1.96
C PHE A 206 12.44 -13.51 1.46
N GLU A 207 12.51 -14.58 0.64
CA GLU A 207 13.77 -15.13 0.17
C GLU A 207 14.57 -14.11 -0.66
N GLY A 208 15.83 -13.88 -0.30
CA GLY A 208 16.71 -12.90 -0.95
C GLY A 208 16.35 -11.44 -0.70
N LEU A 209 15.47 -11.15 0.25
CA LEU A 209 15.15 -9.81 0.73
C LEU A 209 15.84 -9.55 2.08
N THR A 210 16.13 -8.30 2.38
CA THR A 210 16.70 -7.83 3.65
C THR A 210 15.95 -6.62 4.18
N VAL A 211 15.83 -6.48 5.50
CA VAL A 211 15.22 -5.30 6.13
C VAL A 211 16.25 -4.18 6.23
N GLU A 212 15.94 -3.02 5.63
CA GLU A 212 16.70 -1.78 5.79
C GLU A 212 16.35 -1.12 7.12
N SER A 213 15.04 -0.98 7.39
CA SER A 213 14.54 -0.25 8.54
C SER A 213 13.16 -0.72 8.99
N THR A 214 12.83 -0.42 10.24
CA THR A 214 11.50 -0.60 10.82
C THR A 214 11.03 0.71 11.43
N GLN A 215 9.82 1.14 11.09
CA GLN A 215 9.19 2.33 11.65
C GLN A 215 8.00 1.92 12.52
N GLU A 216 7.92 2.45 13.75
CA GLU A 216 6.80 2.20 14.64
C GLU A 216 5.51 2.82 14.08
N ASN A 217 4.41 2.10 14.15
CA ASN A 217 3.10 2.60 13.72
C ASN A 217 2.46 3.42 14.85
N ILE A 218 3.03 4.59 15.15
CA ILE A 218 2.51 5.51 16.17
C ILE A 218 1.34 6.32 15.58
N PRO A 219 0.15 6.32 16.20
CA PRO A 219 -0.98 7.14 15.78
C PRO A 219 -0.63 8.62 15.60
N GLY A 220 -0.87 9.15 14.40
CA GLY A 220 -0.60 10.55 14.04
C GLY A 220 0.80 10.83 13.53
N ASN A 221 1.75 9.90 13.61
CA ASN A 221 3.01 9.99 12.88
C ASN A 221 2.81 9.64 11.41
N ALA A 222 3.72 10.10 10.55
CA ALA A 222 3.73 9.76 9.13
C ALA A 222 4.96 8.97 8.75
N ILE A 223 4.77 7.77 8.22
CA ILE A 223 5.83 6.94 7.65
C ILE A 223 5.93 7.27 6.17
N ILE A 224 7.11 7.72 5.75
CA ILE A 224 7.41 8.17 4.39
C ILE A 224 8.37 7.18 3.75
N LYS A 225 8.01 6.70 2.54
CA LYS A 225 8.85 5.82 1.74
C LYS A 225 8.79 6.22 0.28
N ASP A 226 9.83 5.90 -0.48
CA ASP A 226 9.72 5.92 -1.95
C ASP A 226 8.76 4.82 -2.39
N SER A 227 7.95 5.10 -3.42
CA SER A 227 6.97 4.12 -3.91
C SER A 227 7.61 2.85 -4.50
N SER A 228 8.91 2.87 -4.81
CA SER A 228 9.68 1.69 -5.23
C SER A 228 10.09 0.78 -4.08
N VAL A 229 10.09 1.22 -2.82
CA VAL A 229 10.57 0.40 -1.70
C VAL A 229 9.63 -0.77 -1.46
N ILE A 230 10.19 -1.99 -1.44
CA ILE A 230 9.46 -3.17 -1.00
C ILE A 230 9.29 -3.07 0.51
N HIS A 231 8.05 -3.24 0.97
CA HIS A 231 7.70 -3.00 2.36
C HIS A 231 6.52 -3.87 2.78
N GLY A 232 6.20 -3.85 4.08
CA GLY A 232 4.98 -4.43 4.59
C GLY A 232 4.76 -4.16 6.08
N PRO A 233 3.56 -4.43 6.59
CA PRO A 233 3.27 -4.33 8.01
C PRO A 233 3.75 -5.58 8.76
N SER A 234 4.22 -5.39 9.98
CA SER A 234 4.35 -6.49 10.95
C SER A 234 2.98 -7.11 11.23
N ASN A 235 2.97 -8.38 11.57
CA ASN A 235 1.79 -9.14 11.97
C ASN A 235 1.37 -8.74 13.38
N TYR A 236 0.51 -7.72 13.45
CA TYR A 236 -0.01 -7.16 14.69
C TYR A 236 -0.84 -8.15 15.52
N ASN A 237 -1.31 -9.26 14.93
CA ASN A 237 -1.95 -10.35 15.67
C ASN A 237 -0.99 -11.06 16.64
N LEU A 238 0.32 -11.02 16.39
CA LEU A 238 1.33 -11.52 17.34
C LEU A 238 1.40 -10.69 18.63
N HIS A 239 0.90 -9.45 18.57
CA HIS A 239 0.93 -8.47 19.66
C HIS A 239 -0.47 -8.21 20.25
N GLY A 240 -1.42 -9.12 20.03
CA GLY A 240 -2.76 -9.06 20.64
C GLY A 240 -3.75 -8.09 19.98
N ALA A 241 -3.41 -7.50 18.84
CA ALA A 241 -4.34 -6.72 18.03
C ALA A 241 -5.01 -7.58 16.95
N SER A 242 -6.32 -7.46 16.79
CA SER A 242 -7.05 -8.08 15.68
C SER A 242 -7.25 -7.13 14.50
N LYS A 243 -7.10 -5.83 14.72
CA LYS A 243 -7.35 -4.79 13.72
C LYS A 243 -6.52 -3.52 13.93
N LYS A 244 -6.37 -2.77 12.84
CA LYS A 244 -5.80 -1.43 12.82
C LYS A 244 -6.43 -0.57 11.73
N LEU A 245 -6.35 0.75 11.87
CA LEU A 245 -6.81 1.71 10.87
C LEU A 245 -5.66 2.62 10.45
N ASN A 246 -5.52 2.82 9.14
CA ASN A 246 -4.45 3.62 8.58
C ASN A 246 -4.96 4.41 7.38
N ILE A 247 -4.29 5.52 7.08
CA ILE A 247 -4.39 6.22 5.80
C ILE A 247 -3.21 5.80 4.94
N SER A 248 -3.45 5.60 3.64
CA SER A 248 -2.42 5.38 2.65
C SER A 248 -2.57 6.39 1.51
N ILE A 249 -1.52 7.16 1.24
CA ILE A 249 -1.50 8.24 0.26
C ILE A 249 -0.41 7.98 -0.78
N ARG A 250 -0.67 8.29 -2.05
CA ARG A 250 0.31 8.23 -3.13
C ARG A 250 0.57 9.62 -3.70
N MET A 251 1.82 10.05 -3.69
CA MET A 251 2.23 11.36 -4.19
C MET A 251 2.94 11.23 -5.54
N PHE A 252 2.45 12.01 -6.50
CA PHE A 252 2.97 12.08 -7.86
C PHE A 252 3.68 13.39 -8.13
N LYS A 253 4.73 13.31 -8.95
CA LYS A 253 5.38 14.45 -9.58
C LYS A 253 5.17 14.40 -11.09
N GLU A 254 5.12 15.57 -11.72
CA GLU A 254 5.06 15.68 -13.17
C GLU A 254 6.41 15.25 -13.76
N VAL A 255 6.38 14.33 -14.71
CA VAL A 255 7.51 13.89 -15.52
C VAL A 255 7.01 13.85 -16.96
N LYS A 256 7.11 14.97 -17.68
CA LYS A 256 6.44 15.18 -18.99
C LYS A 256 6.76 14.12 -20.04
N ASP A 257 7.97 13.58 -20.01
CA ASP A 257 8.43 12.54 -20.94
C ASP A 257 8.12 11.11 -20.47
N TRP A 258 7.47 10.95 -19.31
CA TRP A 258 7.01 9.67 -18.81
C TRP A 258 5.88 9.12 -19.69
N LYS A 259 6.21 8.11 -20.49
CA LYS A 259 5.33 7.45 -21.45
C LYS A 259 5.22 5.97 -21.10
N PRO A 260 4.50 5.62 -20.04
CA PRO A 260 4.44 4.25 -19.57
C PRO A 260 3.60 3.39 -20.49
N ASN A 261 3.83 2.09 -20.44
CA ASN A 261 2.87 1.12 -20.94
C ASN A 261 1.60 1.15 -20.09
N THR A 262 0.46 1.49 -20.70
CA THR A 262 -0.84 1.55 -20.04
C THR A 262 -1.59 0.22 -20.07
N VAL A 263 -1.09 -0.78 -20.81
CA VAL A 263 -1.67 -2.12 -20.87
C VAL A 263 -1.38 -2.87 -19.57
N PHE A 264 -2.44 -3.27 -18.88
CA PHE A 264 -2.38 -4.14 -17.71
C PHE A 264 -2.20 -5.60 -18.14
N SER A 265 -1.60 -6.44 -17.29
CA SER A 265 -1.48 -7.89 -17.52
C SER A 265 -2.86 -8.53 -17.76
N ASP A 266 -2.94 -9.55 -18.62
CA ASP A 266 -4.16 -10.24 -19.11
C ASP A 266 -5.01 -10.97 -18.04
N ILE A 267 -4.79 -10.73 -16.75
CA ILE A 267 -5.65 -11.28 -15.72
C ILE A 267 -6.99 -10.54 -15.77
N ASN A 268 -8.08 -11.30 -15.87
CA ASN A 268 -9.44 -10.79 -15.76
C ASN A 268 -9.61 -10.08 -14.41
N PHE A 269 -9.53 -8.75 -14.45
CA PHE A 269 -9.66 -7.86 -13.29
C PHE A 269 -11.01 -8.03 -12.57
N GLU A 270 -12.08 -8.33 -13.30
CA GLU A 270 -13.42 -8.55 -12.74
C GLU A 270 -13.50 -9.88 -11.96
N ALA A 271 -12.84 -10.93 -12.45
CA ALA A 271 -12.80 -12.23 -11.75
C ALA A 271 -11.95 -12.19 -10.46
N CYS A 272 -11.02 -11.24 -10.34
CA CYS A 272 -10.09 -11.15 -9.21
C CYS A 272 -10.48 -10.11 -8.15
N ASN A 273 -11.49 -9.27 -8.42
CA ASN A 273 -11.93 -8.16 -7.57
C ASN A 273 -13.45 -8.18 -7.38
N ALA A 274 -14.01 -9.25 -6.80
CA ALA A 274 -15.39 -9.21 -6.31
C ALA A 274 -15.49 -8.17 -5.18
N ARG A 275 -15.84 -6.93 -5.53
CA ARG A 275 -16.17 -5.87 -4.58
C ARG A 275 -17.57 -6.16 -4.05
N THR A 276 -17.70 -6.25 -2.74
CA THR A 276 -19.02 -6.35 -2.13
C THR A 276 -19.34 -5.03 -1.42
N TYR A 277 -20.37 -4.35 -1.91
CA TYR A 277 -20.93 -3.18 -1.25
C TYR A 277 -22.07 -3.63 -0.33
N TYR A 278 -22.14 -3.09 0.87
CA TYR A 278 -23.22 -3.39 1.82
C TYR A 278 -23.83 -2.07 2.30
N ASN A 279 -25.16 -2.00 2.38
CA ASN A 279 -25.85 -0.92 3.06
C ASN A 279 -25.93 -1.17 4.59
N ASP A 280 -26.48 -0.21 5.34
CA ASP A 280 -26.68 -0.24 6.80
C ASP A 280 -27.38 -1.49 7.38
N LYS A 281 -27.87 -2.40 6.52
CA LYS A 281 -28.54 -3.66 6.89
C LYS A 281 -27.70 -4.91 6.62
N ASN A 282 -26.40 -4.79 6.35
CA ASN A 282 -25.52 -5.91 5.98
C ASN A 282 -26.06 -6.73 4.78
N THR A 283 -26.87 -6.11 3.91
CA THR A 283 -27.40 -6.78 2.71
C THR A 283 -26.44 -6.56 1.55
N GLU A 284 -26.01 -7.67 0.94
CA GLU A 284 -25.06 -7.67 -0.17
C GLU A 284 -25.66 -6.98 -1.39
N ILE A 285 -24.97 -5.97 -1.90
CA ILE A 285 -25.32 -5.30 -3.14
C ILE A 285 -24.13 -5.46 -4.09
N ALA A 286 -24.26 -6.38 -5.04
CA ALA A 286 -23.38 -6.39 -6.21
C ALA A 286 -23.68 -5.13 -7.02
N LYS A 287 -22.67 -4.31 -7.29
CA LYS A 287 -22.77 -3.27 -8.33
C LYS A 287 -22.25 -3.86 -9.63
N ASN A 288 -23.11 -3.89 -10.64
CA ASN A 288 -22.73 -4.11 -12.04
C ASN A 288 -21.94 -2.91 -12.56
#